data_AF-A0A9Q1BKX3-F1
#
_entry.id   AF-A0A9Q1BKX3-F1
#
_cell.length_a   1.000
_cell.length_b   1.000
_cell.length_c   1.000
_cell.angle_alpha   90.00
_cell.angle_beta   90.00
_cell.angle_gamma   90.00
#
_symmetry.space_group_name_H-M   'P 1'
#
loop_
_entity.id
_entity.type
_entity.pdbx_description
1 polymer ?
#
loop_
_entity_poly.entity_id
_entity_poly.type
_entity_poly.pdbx_seq_one_letter_code
_entity_poly.pdbx_strand_id
1 'polypeptide(L)'
;MLLALVSSQRQQTLHKLDVRKMELKVNKVIFFVEDLLKHNRPGNTGLKLEFCSYPPDRRLCIQPYLMEYLKRTKKCRGRETSLLVSYRKPFSKVSTSTVSRASAANVPVLDILSHAGWKNEQTFQRFYNKPVGKDCIQSVATAILGN
;
A
#
# COMPACT_ATOMS: atom_id res chain seq x y z
N MET A 1 -2.29 5.78 -6.00
CA MET A 1 -1.02 5.29 -5.41
C MET A 1 -0.73 3.88 -5.92
N LEU A 2 0.20 3.72 -6.86
CA LEU A 2 0.46 2.44 -7.58
C LEU A 2 0.77 1.26 -6.63
N LEU A 3 1.51 1.52 -5.54
CA LEU A 3 1.84 0.53 -4.51
C LEU A 3 0.60 -0.15 -3.90
N ALA A 4 -0.46 0.61 -3.63
CA ALA A 4 -1.72 0.06 -3.10
C ALA A 4 -2.48 -0.77 -4.13
N LEU A 5 -2.47 -0.33 -5.39
CA LEU A 5 -3.16 -1.00 -6.49
C LEU A 5 -2.52 -2.35 -6.79
N VAL A 6 -1.18 -2.39 -6.88
CA VAL A 6 -0.44 -3.61 -7.22
C VAL A 6 -0.43 -4.62 -6.07
N SER A 7 -0.32 -4.17 -4.82
CA SER A 7 -0.27 -5.10 -3.68
C SER A 7 -1.64 -5.54 -3.17
N SER A 8 -2.71 -4.82 -3.54
CA SER A 8 -4.06 -4.98 -2.96
C SER A 8 -4.04 -5.02 -1.42
N GLN A 9 -3.21 -4.16 -0.79
CA GLN A 9 -3.03 -4.15 0.67
C GLN A 9 -3.64 -2.93 1.31
N ARG A 10 -4.07 -3.10 2.58
CA ARG A 10 -4.50 -1.99 3.42
C ARG A 10 -3.37 -0.99 3.63
N GLN A 11 -3.72 0.27 3.79
CA GLN A 11 -2.79 1.39 4.00
C GLN A 11 -1.95 1.20 5.27
N GLN A 12 -2.47 0.49 6.27
CA GLN A 12 -1.70 0.12 7.47
C GLN A 12 -0.51 -0.79 7.14
N THR A 13 -0.69 -1.74 6.22
CA THR A 13 0.37 -2.62 5.74
C THR A 13 1.42 -1.82 4.98
N LEU A 14 0.98 -0.92 4.09
CA LEU A 14 1.89 -0.06 3.30
C LEU A 14 2.70 0.89 4.20
N HIS A 15 2.11 1.37 5.28
CA HIS A 15 2.78 2.18 6.30
C HIS A 15 3.84 1.42 7.11
N LYS A 16 3.78 0.08 7.12
CA LYS A 16 4.76 -0.79 7.79
C LYS A 16 5.88 -1.28 6.88
N LEU A 17 5.83 -0.92 5.59
CA LEU A 17 6.93 -1.23 4.67
C LEU A 17 8.21 -0.52 5.10
N ASP A 18 9.30 -1.26 5.06
CA ASP A 18 10.62 -0.82 5.50
C ASP A 18 11.67 -1.18 4.44
N VAL A 19 12.62 -0.29 4.19
CA VAL A 19 13.69 -0.50 3.21
C VAL A 19 14.76 -1.48 3.67
N ARG A 20 14.89 -1.74 4.97
CA ARG A 20 15.80 -2.76 5.52
C ARG A 20 15.28 -4.17 5.31
N LYS A 21 13.96 -4.32 5.30
CA LYS A 21 13.26 -5.59 5.12
C LYS A 21 12.76 -5.75 3.68
N MET A 22 13.59 -5.35 2.71
CA MET A 22 13.28 -5.48 1.29
C MET A 22 14.38 -6.22 0.54
N GLU A 23 13.97 -7.00 -0.46
CA GLU A 23 14.85 -7.65 -1.42
C GLU A 23 14.53 -7.16 -2.84
N LEU A 24 15.56 -6.69 -3.53
CA LEU A 24 15.47 -6.36 -4.95
C LEU A 24 15.93 -7.56 -5.77
N LYS A 25 15.07 -8.05 -6.66
CA LYS A 25 15.37 -9.09 -7.65
C LYS A 25 15.21 -8.50 -9.05
N VAL A 26 15.73 -9.21 -10.05
CA VAL A 26 15.71 -8.75 -11.46
C VAL A 26 14.30 -8.42 -11.94
N ASN A 27 13.31 -9.27 -11.61
CA ASN A 27 11.93 -9.14 -12.08
C ASN A 27 10.92 -8.85 -10.95
N LYS A 28 11.37 -8.62 -9.71
CA LYS A 28 10.46 -8.34 -8.61
C LYS A 28 11.12 -7.63 -7.44
N VAL A 29 10.31 -6.91 -6.66
CA VAL A 29 10.70 -6.35 -5.37
C VAL A 29 9.88 -7.01 -4.28
N ILE A 30 10.54 -7.50 -3.23
CA ILE A 30 9.89 -8.21 -2.14
C ILE A 30 10.07 -7.41 -0.86
N PHE A 31 9.00 -7.27 -0.08
CA PHE A 31 9.05 -6.71 1.27
C PHE A 31 8.57 -7.73 2.30
N PHE A 32 9.21 -7.73 3.46
CA PHE A 32 8.84 -8.56 4.60
C PHE A 32 8.28 -7.67 5.71
N VAL A 33 7.01 -7.90 6.05
CA VAL A 33 6.31 -7.19 7.11
C VAL A 33 6.09 -8.16 8.26
N GLU A 34 6.98 -8.10 9.25
CA GLU A 34 6.97 -9.00 10.41
C GLU A 34 5.91 -8.64 11.47
N ASP A 35 5.44 -7.39 11.49
CA ASP A 35 4.53 -6.96 12.54
C ASP A 35 3.19 -7.69 12.47
N LEU A 36 2.65 -8.03 13.64
CA LEU A 36 1.26 -8.43 13.84
C LEU A 36 0.33 -7.39 13.19
N LEU A 37 -0.23 -7.74 12.03
CA LEU A 37 -1.39 -7.06 11.50
C LEU A 37 -2.60 -7.58 12.28
N LYS A 38 -3.60 -6.74 12.56
CA LYS A 38 -4.80 -7.07 13.37
C LYS A 38 -5.64 -8.25 12.84
N HIS A 39 -5.21 -8.86 11.73
CA HIS A 39 -5.83 -9.96 11.01
C HIS A 39 -4.92 -11.21 10.98
N ASN A 40 -3.72 -11.19 11.56
CA ASN A 40 -2.88 -12.38 11.61
C ASN A 40 -3.32 -13.25 12.79
N ARG A 41 -3.57 -14.54 12.52
CA ARG A 41 -3.75 -15.53 13.58
C ARG A 41 -2.46 -15.59 14.43
N PRO A 42 -2.55 -15.76 15.75
CA PRO A 42 -1.37 -15.98 16.58
C PRO A 42 -0.56 -17.14 16.01
N GLY A 43 0.73 -16.93 15.73
CA GLY A 43 1.62 -17.95 15.17
C GLY A 43 1.88 -17.89 13.65
N ASN A 44 1.21 -17.02 12.89
CA ASN A 44 1.58 -16.78 11.49
C ASN A 44 2.39 -15.49 11.35
N THR A 45 3.71 -15.63 11.46
CA THR A 45 4.68 -14.54 11.50
C THR A 45 5.13 -14.16 10.10
N GLY A 46 4.89 -12.91 9.70
CA GLY A 46 5.44 -12.31 8.47
C GLY A 46 4.50 -12.32 7.26
N LEU A 47 4.02 -11.13 6.86
CA LEU A 47 3.43 -10.93 5.54
C LEU A 47 4.53 -10.62 4.53
N LYS A 48 4.60 -11.43 3.46
CA LYS A 48 5.48 -11.20 2.33
C LYS A 48 4.72 -10.48 1.22
N LEU A 49 5.23 -9.34 0.77
CA LEU A 49 4.66 -8.57 -0.32
C LEU A 49 5.57 -8.59 -1.53
N GLU A 50 5.11 -9.21 -2.61
CA GLU A 50 5.84 -9.30 -3.87
C GLU A 50 5.27 -8.31 -4.89
N PHE A 51 6.16 -7.51 -5.47
CA PHE A 51 5.87 -6.55 -6.53
C PHE A 51 6.59 -6.99 -7.79
N CYS A 52 5.87 -7.67 -8.68
CA CYS A 52 6.44 -8.14 -9.94
C CYS A 52 6.62 -7.00 -10.94
N SER A 53 7.65 -7.13 -11.78
CA SER A 53 7.79 -6.33 -12.98
C SER A 53 6.59 -6.57 -13.90
N TYR A 54 6.10 -5.54 -14.56
CA TYR A 54 5.05 -5.64 -15.57
C TYR A 54 5.59 -5.15 -16.92
N PRO A 55 6.26 -6.02 -17.70
CA PRO A 55 6.80 -5.66 -19.01
C PRO A 55 5.78 -5.13 -20.04
N PRO A 56 4.53 -5.63 -20.09
CA PRO A 56 3.56 -5.19 -21.12
C PRO A 56 3.24 -3.70 -21.07
N ASP A 57 3.23 -3.09 -19.89
CA ASP A 57 3.09 -1.64 -19.74
C ASP A 57 4.00 -1.09 -18.64
N ARG A 58 5.04 -0.35 -19.05
CA ARG A 58 5.99 0.27 -18.14
C ARG A 58 5.33 1.25 -17.16
N ARG A 59 4.18 1.84 -17.50
CA ARG A 59 3.45 2.78 -16.64
C ARG A 59 2.80 2.09 -15.44
N LEU A 60 2.46 0.81 -15.59
CA LEU A 60 1.90 -0.03 -14.53
C LEU A 60 2.99 -0.80 -13.78
N CYS A 61 4.20 -0.90 -14.34
CA CYS A 61 5.34 -1.57 -13.73
C CYS A 61 5.88 -0.78 -12.54
N ILE A 62 5.64 -1.27 -11.33
CA ILE A 62 6.03 -0.57 -10.09
C ILE A 62 7.53 -0.56 -9.80
N GLN A 63 8.25 -1.58 -10.26
CA GLN A 63 9.68 -1.77 -9.98
C GLN A 63 10.55 -0.55 -10.34
N PRO A 64 10.51 0.02 -11.57
CA PRO A 64 11.31 1.19 -11.92
C PRO A 64 10.94 2.42 -11.08
N TYR A 65 9.65 2.62 -10.77
CA TYR A 65 9.22 3.73 -9.92
C TYR A 65 9.74 3.60 -8.50
N LEU A 66 9.73 2.39 -7.94
CA LEU A 66 10.22 2.12 -6.60
C LEU A 66 11.73 2.31 -6.51
N MET A 67 12.49 1.82 -7.50
CA MET A 67 13.94 2.03 -7.59
C MET A 67 14.30 3.53 -7.68
N GLU A 68 13.62 4.28 -8.55
CA GLU A 68 13.85 5.71 -8.70
C GLU A 68 13.47 6.48 -7.42
N TYR A 69 12.38 6.10 -6.76
CA TYR A 69 11.98 6.69 -5.48
C TYR A 69 13.02 6.44 -4.38
N LEU A 70 13.53 5.21 -4.26
CA LEU A 70 14.60 4.87 -3.31
C LEU A 70 15.87 5.67 -3.60
N LYS A 71 16.27 5.77 -4.87
CA LYS A 71 17.42 6.57 -5.31
C LYS A 71 17.29 8.04 -4.89
N ARG A 72 16.12 8.66 -5.13
CA ARG A 72 15.86 10.07 -4.78
C ARG A 72 15.78 10.32 -3.29
N THR A 73 15.24 9.38 -2.53
CA THR A 73 15.04 9.53 -1.08
C THR A 73 16.26 9.14 -0.26
N LYS A 74 17.20 8.36 -0.82
CA LYS A 74 18.44 7.94 -0.15
C LYS A 74 19.22 9.10 0.46
N LYS A 75 19.30 10.24 -0.24
CA LYS A 75 20.03 11.44 0.20
C LYS A 75 19.38 12.17 1.38
N CYS A 76 18.07 12.01 1.60
CA CYS A 76 17.32 12.79 2.59
C CYS A 76 16.74 11.98 3.76
N ARG A 77 16.75 10.64 3.69
CA ARG A 77 16.22 9.74 4.73
C ARG A 77 16.93 9.85 6.09
N GLY A 78 18.23 10.18 6.11
CA GLY A 78 19.00 10.17 7.35
C GLY A 78 18.95 8.81 8.05
N ARG A 79 18.29 8.74 9.21
CA ARG A 79 18.12 7.50 10.00
C ARG A 79 16.80 6.76 9.73
N GLU A 80 15.90 7.33 8.93
CA GLU A 80 14.57 6.78 8.67
C GLU A 80 14.60 5.55 7.75
N THR A 81 13.87 4.51 8.15
CA THR A 81 13.86 3.19 7.50
C THR A 81 12.53 2.88 6.85
N SER A 82 11.46 3.57 7.23
CA SER A 82 10.16 3.39 6.60
C SER A 82 10.23 3.70 5.11
N LEU A 83 9.63 2.85 4.28
CA LEU A 83 9.61 3.04 2.84
C LEU A 83 9.07 4.43 2.48
N LEU A 84 7.95 4.84 3.07
CA LEU A 84 7.31 6.12 2.78
C LEU A 84 7.78 7.20 3.76
N VAL A 85 8.48 8.20 3.24
CA VAL A 85 8.97 9.35 4.01
C VAL A 85 8.22 10.64 3.66
N SER A 86 8.11 11.55 4.63
CA SER A 86 7.52 12.87 4.45
C SER A 86 8.30 13.68 3.42
N TYR A 87 7.62 14.58 2.71
CA TYR A 87 8.28 15.49 1.78
C TYR A 87 8.91 16.69 2.49
N ARG A 88 8.32 17.12 3.61
CA ARG A 88 8.79 18.26 4.40
C ARG A 88 9.75 17.78 5.48
N LYS A 89 10.78 18.58 5.77
CA LYS A 89 11.66 18.34 6.93
C LYS A 89 10.85 18.40 8.24
N PRO A 90 11.20 17.58 9.25
CA PRO A 90 12.15 16.46 9.17
C PRO A 90 11.59 15.32 8.30
N PHE A 91 12.46 14.69 7.49
CA PHE A 91 12.12 13.58 6.58
C PHE A 91 11.83 12.28 7.37
N SER A 92 10.73 12.29 8.10
CA SER A 92 10.29 11.20 8.97
C SER A 92 9.28 10.30 8.27
N LYS A 93 9.04 9.13 8.86
CA LYS A 93 7.93 8.25 8.51
C LYS A 93 6.61 9.01 8.39
N VAL A 94 5.92 8.83 7.26
CA VAL A 94 4.58 9.40 7.07
C VAL A 94 3.57 8.70 7.98
N SER A 95 2.54 9.42 8.44
CA SER A 95 1.45 8.79 9.19
C SER A 95 0.54 7.93 8.28
N THR A 96 -0.15 6.96 8.87
CA THR A 96 -1.17 6.14 8.18
C THR A 96 -2.25 6.99 7.52
N SER A 97 -2.67 8.10 8.16
CA SER A 97 -3.64 9.04 7.59
C SER A 97 -3.12 9.75 6.35
N THR A 98 -1.81 10.04 6.29
CA THR A 98 -1.17 10.61 5.11
C THR A 98 -1.13 9.63 3.95
N VAL A 99 -0.82 8.35 4.22
CA VAL A 99 -0.88 7.28 3.20
C VAL A 99 -2.31 7.12 2.66
N SER A 100 -3.31 7.16 3.55
CA SER A 100 -4.73 7.10 3.16
C SER A 100 -5.12 8.26 2.26
N ARG A 101 -4.83 9.51 2.67
CA ARG A 101 -5.09 10.70 1.84
C ARG A 101 -4.38 10.64 0.50
N ALA A 102 -3.13 10.20 0.46
CA ALA A 102 -2.37 10.06 -0.79
C ALA A 102 -2.98 8.99 -1.72
N SER A 103 -3.54 7.91 -1.16
CA SER A 103 -4.26 6.91 -1.95
C SER A 103 -5.57 7.45 -2.51
N ALA A 104 -6.34 8.20 -1.71
CA ALA A 104 -7.62 8.79 -2.11
C ALA A 104 -7.45 9.94 -3.12
N ALA A 105 -6.45 10.81 -2.94
CA ALA A 105 -6.22 11.95 -3.83
C ALA A 105 -5.79 11.55 -5.25
N ASN A 106 -5.23 10.34 -5.43
CA ASN A 106 -4.79 9.82 -6.73
C ASN A 106 -5.85 8.96 -7.43
N VAL A 107 -7.04 8.79 -6.83
CA VAL A 107 -8.15 8.06 -7.46
C VAL A 107 -9.36 8.99 -7.45
N PRO A 108 -9.82 9.48 -8.61
CA PRO A 108 -11.02 10.31 -8.64
C PRO A 108 -12.18 9.50 -8.05
N VAL A 109 -12.92 10.07 -7.10
CA VAL A 109 -14.10 9.40 -6.51
C VAL A 109 -15.07 8.95 -7.61
N LEU A 110 -15.21 9.77 -8.66
CA LEU A 110 -16.00 9.47 -9.85
C LEU A 110 -15.55 8.19 -10.58
N ASP A 111 -14.25 7.90 -10.58
CA ASP A 111 -13.65 6.74 -11.23
C ASP A 111 -13.84 5.46 -10.39
N ILE A 112 -13.88 5.60 -9.06
CA ILE A 112 -14.28 4.50 -8.16
C ILE A 112 -15.76 4.18 -8.34
N LEU A 113 -16.59 5.23 -8.40
CA LEU A 113 -18.04 5.11 -8.60
C LEU A 113 -18.37 4.48 -9.95
N SER A 114 -17.66 4.87 -11.02
CA SER A 114 -17.86 4.32 -12.37
C SER A 114 -17.48 2.84 -12.45
N HIS A 115 -16.33 2.43 -11.89
CA HIS A 115 -15.88 1.03 -11.90
C HIS A 115 -16.67 0.14 -10.94
N ALA A 116 -17.15 0.68 -9.81
CA ALA A 116 -17.97 -0.04 -8.84
C ALA A 116 -19.47 -0.08 -9.19
N GLY A 117 -19.89 0.59 -10.27
CA GLY A 117 -21.28 0.65 -10.71
C GLY A 117 -22.20 1.48 -9.81
N TRP A 118 -21.66 2.47 -9.10
CA TRP A 118 -22.42 3.30 -8.16
C TRP A 118 -22.71 4.68 -8.72
N LYS A 119 -23.98 5.11 -8.62
CA LYS A 119 -24.46 6.37 -9.19
C LYS A 119 -24.30 7.58 -8.26
N ASN A 120 -24.00 7.38 -6.97
CA ASN A 120 -23.98 8.47 -5.97
C ASN A 120 -22.77 8.33 -5.01
N GLU A 121 -22.01 9.42 -4.88
CA GLU A 121 -20.87 9.58 -3.98
C GLU A 121 -21.24 9.40 -2.50
N GLN A 122 -22.45 9.75 -2.11
CA GLN A 122 -22.95 9.61 -0.73
C GLN A 122 -22.94 8.14 -0.27
N THR A 123 -23.16 7.19 -1.19
CA THR A 123 -23.08 5.75 -0.89
C THR A 123 -21.63 5.32 -0.64
N PHE A 124 -20.69 5.80 -1.44
CA PHE A 124 -19.26 5.55 -1.23
C PHE A 124 -18.79 6.11 0.12
N GLN A 125 -19.16 7.35 0.45
CA GLN A 125 -18.83 7.97 1.74
C GLN A 125 -19.44 7.21 2.92
N ARG A 126 -20.71 6.78 2.80
CA ARG A 126 -21.42 6.03 3.85
C ARG A 126 -20.83 4.64 4.12
N PHE A 127 -20.35 3.94 3.09
CA PHE A 127 -19.86 2.56 3.23
C PHE A 127 -18.33 2.45 3.38
N TYR A 128 -17.55 3.32 2.72
CA TYR A 128 -16.09 3.21 2.64
C TYR A 128 -15.34 4.28 3.43
N ASN A 129 -15.97 5.43 3.73
CA ASN A 129 -15.37 6.48 4.55
C ASN A 129 -15.85 6.39 6.01
N LYS A 130 -15.76 5.19 6.61
CA LYS A 130 -16.07 5.03 8.04
C LYS A 130 -14.88 5.53 8.87
N PRO A 131 -15.10 6.30 9.95
CA PRO A 131 -14.02 6.63 10.88
C PRO A 131 -13.46 5.31 11.42
N VAL A 132 -12.14 5.20 11.49
CA VAL A 132 -11.44 3.96 11.86
C VAL A 132 -11.63 3.69 13.35
N GLY A 133 -12.84 3.24 13.69
CA GLY A 133 -13.18 2.58 14.94
C GLY A 133 -12.60 1.18 14.90
N LYS A 134 -11.83 0.85 15.92
CA LYS A 134 -11.11 -0.40 16.09
C LYS A 134 -12.10 -1.57 15.93
N ASP A 135 -11.74 -2.52 15.08
CA ASP A 135 -12.03 -3.98 15.12
C ASP A 135 -12.41 -4.49 13.72
N CYS A 136 -12.22 -5.79 13.45
CA CYS A 136 -12.74 -6.55 12.29
C CYS A 136 -11.95 -6.40 10.94
N ILE A 137 -11.77 -7.36 10.01
CA ILE A 137 -12.44 -8.65 9.67
C ILE A 137 -11.47 -9.54 8.89
N GLN A 138 -11.28 -10.79 9.35
CA GLN A 138 -10.93 -12.05 8.63
C GLN A 138 -12.03 -12.40 7.61
N SER A 139 -11.78 -12.43 6.28
CA SER A 139 -12.55 -13.28 5.33
C SER A 139 -12.34 -13.11 3.81
N VAL A 140 -11.72 -12.05 3.29
CA VAL A 140 -11.95 -11.72 1.85
C VAL A 140 -11.09 -12.49 0.83
N ALA A 141 -10.07 -13.23 1.27
CA ALA A 141 -9.18 -13.94 0.33
C ALA A 141 -9.78 -15.22 -0.27
N THR A 142 -10.86 -15.76 0.29
CA THR A 142 -11.42 -17.05 -0.18
C THR A 142 -12.39 -16.89 -1.38
N ALA A 143 -12.84 -15.67 -1.69
CA ALA A 143 -13.93 -15.48 -2.67
C ALA A 143 -13.50 -15.18 -4.11
N ILE A 144 -12.22 -14.87 -4.38
CA ILE A 144 -11.81 -14.32 -5.69
C ILE A 144 -11.10 -15.34 -6.60
N LEU A 145 -10.63 -16.48 -6.10
CA LEU A 145 -9.94 -17.48 -6.93
C LEU A 145 -10.43 -18.92 -6.71
N GLY A 146 -11.75 -19.13 -6.84
CA GLY A 146 -12.37 -20.39 -7.29
C GLY A 146 -12.15 -21.67 -6.47
N ASN A 147 -13.22 -22.13 -5.80
CA ASN A 147 -13.97 -23.33 -6.18
C ASN A 147 -15.37 -23.27 -5.56
#